data_AF-A0A428RSJ7-F1
#
_entry.id   AF-A0A428RSJ7-F1
#
_cell.length_a   1.000
_cell.length_b   1.000
_cell.length_c   1.000
_cell.angle_alpha   90.00
_cell.angle_beta   90.00
_cell.angle_gamma   90.00
#
_symmetry.space_group_name_H-M   'P 1'
#
loop_
_entity.id
_entity.type
_entity.pdbx_description
1 polymer ?
#
loop_
_entity_poly.entity_id
_entity_poly.type
_entity_poly.pdbx_seq_one_letter_code
_entity_poly.pdbx_strand_id
1 'polypeptide(L)'
;MNHERIEAWIAQTKTPHSRSPPFAPGIKPDAMENILNPSSPPHSDVYLIDDLDRTPRNGHSPKRRRFQAIEYLSHRQRPITEGTPSLHDTSSVTRSTRSTRTGTTGARKSKGSRSPVKSVSDLRLSEKPVESLELDSFDQLPSDVAALFAQVKRVCCGDGIVPQSIKEDFLSSLTPRDMGYSDASFYDAGQWATSVGLRPWRTDRELEVLSKVVTNTKECKRENFSEAAWNSRVHEPLLDFVLDCFAGQVRHYDVTRAAIDKAYIPSLEVGVDMQAKMVDYCLTLAGDDIMSSAKKRNKANRSVSINHTSYEPVRDRPIAVNIETKAPGSSNSEAEAQLSVWTLAHLKRLRSLACTSNSTLTIDVTIPVIYVCGGEWHLYFVRDRADKMEMIEACPIGDTRTLVGCYKVATFLRHLGIWIRLVYRDWALRNVLTVGSASTVQNPLAADGAVFDT
;
A
#
# COMPACT_ATOMS: atom_id res chain seq x y z
N MET A 1 53.10 -1.54 -38.97
CA MET A 1 53.22 -1.65 -37.50
C MET A 1 51.82 -1.79 -36.87
N ASN A 2 51.13 -2.92 -37.12
CA ASN A 2 49.91 -3.37 -36.40
C ASN A 2 49.39 -4.72 -36.96
N HIS A 3 50.13 -5.82 -36.74
CA HIS A 3 49.65 -7.18 -37.07
C HIS A 3 50.04 -8.17 -35.97
N GLU A 4 51.32 -8.19 -35.59
CA GLU A 4 51.87 -9.11 -34.57
C GLU A 4 51.20 -8.99 -33.19
N ARG A 5 50.73 -7.79 -32.81
CA ARG A 5 49.98 -7.59 -31.54
C ARG A 5 48.57 -8.19 -31.56
N ILE A 6 47.99 -8.44 -32.74
CA ILE A 6 46.64 -9.04 -32.89
C ILE A 6 46.73 -10.56 -32.80
N GLU A 7 47.74 -11.16 -33.44
CA GLU A 7 47.97 -12.61 -33.39
C GLU A 7 48.32 -13.09 -31.97
N ALA A 8 49.12 -12.32 -31.22
CA ALA A 8 49.44 -12.62 -29.82
C ALA A 8 48.21 -12.65 -28.90
N TRP A 9 47.15 -11.89 -29.20
CA TRP A 9 45.90 -11.87 -28.42
C TRP A 9 44.97 -13.03 -28.77
N ILE A 10 44.91 -13.41 -30.05
CA ILE A 10 44.12 -14.56 -30.51
C ILE A 10 44.70 -15.89 -29.99
N ALA A 11 46.03 -15.97 -29.82
CA ALA A 11 46.71 -17.15 -29.27
C ALA A 11 46.37 -17.45 -27.79
N GLN A 12 45.92 -16.46 -27.00
CA GLN A 12 45.62 -16.64 -25.57
C GLN A 12 44.19 -17.15 -25.29
N THR A 13 43.31 -17.26 -26.29
CA THR A 13 41.86 -17.45 -26.07
C THR A 13 41.25 -18.74 -26.66
N LYS A 14 42.05 -19.73 -27.07
CA LYS A 14 41.58 -21.01 -27.62
C LYS A 14 42.46 -22.18 -27.13
N THR A 15 42.07 -23.03 -26.16
CA THR A 15 41.24 -24.28 -26.28
C THR A 15 41.98 -25.42 -25.52
N PRO A 16 41.45 -26.65 -25.28
CA PRO A 16 40.10 -27.04 -24.80
C PRO A 16 40.08 -28.23 -23.76
N HIS A 17 38.90 -28.45 -23.13
CA HIS A 17 38.29 -29.71 -22.62
C HIS A 17 39.08 -30.79 -21.82
N SER A 18 38.49 -31.32 -20.73
CA SER A 18 37.80 -32.66 -20.72
C SER A 18 37.51 -33.26 -19.31
N ARG A 19 36.26 -33.73 -19.12
CA ARG A 19 35.76 -34.84 -18.24
C ARG A 19 35.95 -34.83 -16.70
N SER A 20 34.81 -34.98 -16.01
CA SER A 20 34.64 -35.68 -14.72
C SER A 20 33.56 -36.77 -14.86
N PRO A 21 33.61 -37.92 -14.13
CA PRO A 21 32.72 -39.08 -14.35
C PRO A 21 31.55 -39.13 -13.31
N PRO A 22 30.83 -40.23 -13.04
CA PRO A 22 29.36 -40.27 -13.18
C PRO A 22 28.56 -40.30 -11.86
N PHE A 23 27.24 -40.13 -11.97
CA PHE A 23 26.26 -40.20 -10.86
C PHE A 23 25.87 -41.64 -10.47
N ALA A 24 25.78 -41.93 -9.16
CA ALA A 24 24.76 -42.73 -8.44
C ALA A 24 25.24 -43.04 -6.98
N PRO A 25 24.40 -43.50 -6.03
CA PRO A 25 23.17 -42.83 -5.55
C PRO A 25 23.02 -42.78 -4.00
N GLY A 26 22.31 -41.77 -3.48
CA GLY A 26 21.49 -41.81 -2.24
C GLY A 26 22.13 -42.11 -0.86
N ILE A 27 22.19 -41.09 0.02
CA ILE A 27 22.24 -41.24 1.50
C ILE A 27 21.21 -40.29 2.14
N LYS A 28 20.66 -40.69 3.30
CA LYS A 28 19.52 -40.11 4.03
C LYS A 28 19.84 -38.80 4.79
N PRO A 29 18.82 -38.02 5.20
CA PRO A 29 19.01 -36.86 6.07
C PRO A 29 19.21 -37.30 7.54
N ASP A 30 20.40 -37.02 8.09
CA ASP A 30 20.65 -36.93 9.55
C ASP A 30 22.04 -36.32 9.78
N ALA A 31 22.15 -34.98 9.73
CA ALA A 31 23.36 -34.22 10.05
C ALA A 31 23.09 -32.71 10.26
N MET A 32 22.02 -32.33 10.98
CA MET A 32 21.79 -30.93 11.40
C MET A 32 21.38 -30.73 12.87
N GLU A 33 21.40 -31.79 13.69
CA GLU A 33 21.46 -31.65 15.14
C GLU A 33 22.92 -31.69 15.60
N ASN A 34 23.49 -30.53 15.99
CA ASN A 34 24.54 -30.34 17.02
C ASN A 34 25.22 -28.95 16.99
N ILE A 35 24.46 -27.84 16.94
CA ILE A 35 24.97 -26.51 17.34
C ILE A 35 23.87 -25.69 18.08
N LEU A 36 23.22 -26.28 19.09
CA LEU A 36 22.25 -25.57 19.96
C LEU A 36 22.28 -26.07 21.42
N ASN A 37 23.35 -25.75 22.16
CA ASN A 37 23.35 -25.41 23.60
C ASN A 37 24.77 -25.06 24.07
N PRO A 38 24.95 -24.05 24.94
CA PRO A 38 24.95 -24.26 26.39
C PRO A 38 23.96 -23.33 27.13
N SER A 39 23.12 -23.84 28.04
CA SER A 39 23.40 -24.05 29.48
C SER A 39 23.46 -22.78 30.35
N SER A 40 22.44 -22.60 31.20
CA SER A 40 22.31 -21.54 32.21
C SER A 40 23.21 -21.76 33.45
N PRO A 41 23.61 -20.67 34.13
CA PRO A 41 23.93 -20.68 35.57
C PRO A 41 23.13 -19.58 36.33
N PRO A 42 23.23 -19.38 37.67
CA PRO A 42 22.11 -19.75 38.55
C PRO A 42 21.57 -18.60 39.44
N HIS A 43 20.63 -18.94 40.33
CA HIS A 43 20.06 -18.09 41.39
C HIS A 43 21.12 -17.49 42.33
N SER A 44 20.82 -16.30 42.86
CA SER A 44 21.34 -15.79 44.13
C SER A 44 20.26 -15.03 44.90
N ASP A 45 20.23 -15.21 46.22
CA ASP A 45 19.13 -14.80 47.10
C ASP A 45 19.32 -13.43 47.78
N VAL A 46 18.17 -12.80 48.08
CA VAL A 46 17.87 -11.98 49.27
C VAL A 46 18.85 -10.87 49.69
N TYR A 47 18.35 -9.62 49.67
CA TYR A 47 18.30 -8.79 50.89
C TYR A 47 17.02 -7.95 50.94
N LEU A 48 16.32 -8.03 52.07
CA LEU A 48 15.23 -7.15 52.47
C LEU A 48 15.78 -5.89 53.15
N ILE A 49 15.25 -4.71 52.83
CA ILE A 49 15.14 -3.59 53.78
C ILE A 49 13.74 -2.98 53.60
N ASP A 50 13.00 -2.91 54.71
CA ASP A 50 11.69 -2.28 54.79
C ASP A 50 11.77 -0.75 54.96
N ASP A 51 10.65 -0.12 54.60
CA ASP A 51 9.94 0.89 55.39
C ASP A 51 10.06 2.42 55.17
N LEU A 52 8.90 3.02 55.42
CA LEU A 52 8.57 4.37 55.88
C LEU A 52 8.59 5.62 54.94
N ASP A 53 7.41 5.84 54.35
CA ASP A 53 6.43 6.88 54.79
C ASP A 53 6.46 8.33 54.21
N ARG A 54 5.25 8.91 54.18
CA ARG A 54 4.86 10.35 54.06
C ARG A 54 5.02 11.12 52.74
N THR A 55 3.91 11.12 51.99
CA THR A 55 3.34 12.37 51.44
C THR A 55 2.97 13.38 52.55
N PRO A 56 2.90 14.68 52.25
CA PRO A 56 1.59 15.33 52.34
C PRO A 56 1.19 16.20 51.12
N ARG A 57 -0.12 16.45 51.01
CA ARG A 57 -0.80 17.22 49.95
C ARG A 57 -0.68 18.75 50.13
N ASN A 58 -0.77 19.47 49.01
CA ASN A 58 -1.66 20.62 48.70
C ASN A 58 -0.96 21.55 47.67
N GLY A 59 -1.62 22.30 46.79
CA GLY A 59 -3.05 22.46 46.49
C GLY A 59 -3.30 23.80 45.75
N HIS A 60 -4.30 23.83 44.87
CA HIS A 60 -4.91 25.02 44.22
C HIS A 60 -4.17 25.77 43.09
N SER A 61 -4.81 25.78 41.91
CA SER A 61 -4.77 26.86 40.91
C SER A 61 -5.86 27.90 41.19
N PRO A 62 -5.76 29.13 40.64
CA PRO A 62 -6.95 29.71 40.00
C PRO A 62 -6.72 30.58 38.74
N LYS A 63 -7.54 30.31 37.72
CA LYS A 63 -8.29 31.26 36.85
C LYS A 63 -7.59 32.47 36.18
N ARG A 64 -7.42 32.33 34.86
CA ARG A 64 -8.11 33.11 33.79
C ARG A 64 -8.18 34.65 33.91
N ARG A 65 -7.47 35.37 33.02
CA ARG A 65 -7.91 36.68 32.48
C ARG A 65 -7.57 36.83 30.99
N ARG A 66 -8.38 37.62 30.28
CA ARG A 66 -8.41 37.87 28.82
C ARG A 66 -8.71 39.36 28.65
N PHE A 67 -7.87 40.12 27.93
CA PHE A 67 -8.05 41.52 27.44
C PHE A 67 -6.68 41.95 26.85
N GLN A 68 -6.53 42.84 25.87
CA GLN A 68 -7.40 43.30 24.76
C GLN A 68 -6.47 43.92 23.68
N ALA A 69 -6.99 44.22 22.49
CA ALA A 69 -6.21 44.87 21.43
C ALA A 69 -5.87 46.35 21.74
N ILE A 70 -4.78 46.84 21.12
CA ILE A 70 -4.58 48.26 20.83
C ILE A 70 -4.21 48.38 19.35
N GLU A 71 -4.90 49.28 18.66
CA GLU A 71 -4.75 49.62 17.24
C GLU A 71 -4.10 51.02 17.10
N TYR A 72 -4.11 51.60 15.89
CA TYR A 72 -3.53 52.91 15.45
C TYR A 72 -2.08 52.82 14.95
N LEU A 73 -1.62 53.42 13.83
CA LEU A 73 -2.17 54.33 12.77
C LEU A 73 -1.16 54.29 11.56
N SER A 74 -1.36 54.71 10.30
CA SER A 74 -2.45 55.37 9.54
C SER A 74 -2.20 55.38 8.00
N HIS A 75 -3.15 55.95 7.21
CA HIS A 75 -2.99 56.59 5.87
C HIS A 75 -2.70 55.69 4.64
N ARG A 76 -3.52 55.71 3.55
CA ARG A 76 -3.93 56.89 2.73
C ARG A 76 -5.30 56.71 2.00
N GLN A 77 -5.95 57.82 1.63
CA GLN A 77 -7.14 57.92 0.75
C GLN A 77 -6.74 58.20 -0.73
N ARG A 78 -7.57 58.41 -1.78
CA ARG A 78 -9.03 58.60 -2.11
C ARG A 78 -9.15 58.35 -3.66
N PRO A 79 -10.24 58.62 -4.45
CA PRO A 79 -11.71 58.78 -4.24
C PRO A 79 -12.53 57.71 -5.04
N ILE A 80 -13.84 57.45 -4.89
CA ILE A 80 -15.13 58.21 -4.82
C ILE A 80 -15.58 58.87 -6.15
N THR A 81 -16.70 58.36 -6.70
CA THR A 81 -17.75 59.11 -7.43
C THR A 81 -19.13 58.54 -7.07
N GLU A 82 -20.15 59.40 -7.02
CA GLU A 82 -21.46 59.16 -6.37
C GLU A 82 -22.59 58.72 -7.35
N GLY A 83 -23.74 58.29 -6.82
CA GLY A 83 -24.93 57.96 -7.62
C GLY A 83 -26.09 57.27 -6.88
N THR A 84 -26.71 57.95 -5.91
CA THR A 84 -28.01 57.58 -5.28
C THR A 84 -29.18 58.32 -5.98
N PRO A 85 -30.50 58.00 -5.82
CA PRO A 85 -31.16 57.66 -4.53
C PRO A 85 -32.38 56.67 -4.51
N SER A 86 -32.82 56.30 -3.29
CA SER A 86 -34.24 56.16 -2.84
C SER A 86 -35.10 54.98 -3.39
N LEU A 87 -35.96 54.24 -2.64
CA LEU A 87 -36.43 54.28 -1.23
C LEU A 87 -37.12 52.93 -0.81
N HIS A 88 -37.58 52.83 0.45
CA HIS A 88 -38.54 51.86 1.04
C HIS A 88 -38.10 50.46 1.54
N ASP A 89 -37.40 50.49 2.67
CA ASP A 89 -37.85 50.00 3.99
C ASP A 89 -39.24 49.31 4.10
N THR A 90 -39.30 48.06 4.59
CA THR A 90 -39.86 47.71 5.93
C THR A 90 -39.81 46.22 6.25
N SER A 91 -39.60 45.93 7.54
CA SER A 91 -39.63 44.58 8.15
C SER A 91 -41.05 44.01 8.30
N SER A 92 -41.28 42.70 8.43
CA SER A 92 -41.19 42.05 9.75
C SER A 92 -41.51 40.52 9.73
N VAL A 93 -41.24 39.87 10.87
CA VAL A 93 -41.26 38.42 11.12
C VAL A 93 -42.65 37.90 11.51
N THR A 94 -43.07 36.71 11.07
CA THR A 94 -43.72 35.70 11.96
C THR A 94 -43.93 34.28 11.39
N ARG A 95 -43.40 33.31 12.16
CA ARG A 95 -43.92 31.98 12.58
C ARG A 95 -44.85 31.12 11.68
N SER A 96 -44.49 29.83 11.66
CA SER A 96 -45.15 28.69 11.01
C SER A 96 -46.64 28.46 11.33
N THR A 97 -47.36 27.92 10.35
CA THR A 97 -48.51 27.02 10.58
C THR A 97 -48.39 25.76 9.72
N ARG A 98 -48.79 24.62 10.30
CA ARG A 98 -48.78 23.30 9.68
C ARG A 98 -50.13 23.07 9.00
N SER A 99 -50.17 22.70 7.72
CA SER A 99 -51.38 22.19 7.09
C SER A 99 -51.10 20.96 6.22
N THR A 100 -51.75 19.86 6.58
CA THR A 100 -51.75 18.60 5.84
C THR A 100 -52.83 18.62 4.76
N ARG A 101 -52.45 18.47 3.49
CA ARG A 101 -53.36 17.96 2.46
C ARG A 101 -52.70 16.82 1.69
N THR A 102 -53.43 15.72 1.61
CA THR A 102 -53.09 14.52 0.85
C THR A 102 -53.10 14.81 -0.65
N GLY A 103 -52.06 14.32 -1.33
CA GLY A 103 -51.90 14.41 -2.78
C GLY A 103 -51.20 13.15 -3.29
N THR A 104 -51.94 12.05 -3.40
CA THR A 104 -51.44 10.82 -4.03
C THR A 104 -51.53 10.93 -5.54
N THR A 105 -50.38 10.95 -6.23
CA THR A 105 -50.14 10.31 -7.55
C THR A 105 -48.70 10.60 -8.00
N GLY A 106 -48.10 9.67 -8.76
CA GLY A 106 -46.82 9.94 -9.42
C GLY A 106 -45.55 9.66 -8.61
N ALA A 107 -45.49 8.54 -7.90
CA ALA A 107 -44.22 8.00 -7.42
C ALA A 107 -43.29 7.74 -8.62
N ARG A 108 -42.39 8.69 -8.91
CA ARG A 108 -41.23 8.44 -9.77
C ARG A 108 -40.43 7.33 -9.10
N LYS A 109 -40.42 6.13 -9.71
CA LYS A 109 -39.59 4.99 -9.27
C LYS A 109 -38.15 5.51 -9.10
N SER A 110 -37.71 5.69 -7.85
CA SER A 110 -36.31 5.91 -7.57
C SER A 110 -35.57 4.67 -8.02
N LYS A 111 -34.61 4.84 -8.94
CA LYS A 111 -33.63 3.79 -9.22
C LYS A 111 -32.95 3.47 -7.88
N GLY A 112 -32.85 2.19 -7.55
CA GLY A 112 -32.69 1.71 -6.18
C GLY A 112 -31.64 2.46 -5.36
N SER A 113 -31.97 2.74 -4.10
CA SER A 113 -31.02 3.28 -3.13
C SER A 113 -29.87 2.30 -2.95
N ARG A 114 -28.65 2.72 -3.32
CA ARG A 114 -27.42 2.00 -2.97
C ARG A 114 -27.32 1.83 -1.46
N SER A 115 -26.86 0.67 -1.01
CA SER A 115 -26.68 0.43 0.42
C SER A 115 -25.43 1.12 0.94
N PRO A 116 -25.51 1.93 2.02
CA PRO A 116 -24.34 2.49 2.67
C PRO A 116 -23.59 1.39 3.44
N VAL A 117 -22.40 1.02 2.99
CA VAL A 117 -21.48 0.15 3.76
C VAL A 117 -20.80 1.02 4.83
N LYS A 118 -20.90 0.65 6.11
CA LYS A 118 -20.26 1.38 7.23
C LYS A 118 -19.19 0.57 7.95
N SER A 119 -19.26 -0.76 7.87
CA SER A 119 -18.38 -1.71 8.53
C SER A 119 -18.10 -2.92 7.64
N VAL A 120 -17.08 -3.71 7.97
CA VAL A 120 -16.83 -5.00 7.31
C VAL A 120 -17.97 -6.00 7.57
N SER A 121 -18.67 -5.89 8.70
CA SER A 121 -19.87 -6.70 8.97
C SER A 121 -20.97 -6.54 7.93
N ASP A 122 -21.14 -5.33 7.38
CA ASP A 122 -22.10 -5.06 6.28
C ASP A 122 -21.69 -5.77 4.97
N LEU A 123 -20.40 -6.08 4.82
CA LEU A 123 -19.84 -6.77 3.64
C LEU A 123 -20.01 -8.28 3.69
N ARG A 124 -20.51 -8.85 4.79
CA ARG A 124 -20.90 -10.28 4.87
C ARG A 124 -22.08 -10.63 3.97
N LEU A 125 -22.83 -9.63 3.49
CA LEU A 125 -24.00 -9.75 2.61
C LEU A 125 -23.67 -9.43 1.13
N SER A 126 -22.39 -9.33 0.77
CA SER A 126 -21.95 -9.13 -0.61
C SER A 126 -22.07 -10.42 -1.44
N GLU A 127 -22.08 -10.31 -2.77
CA GLU A 127 -21.94 -11.46 -3.70
C GLU A 127 -20.67 -12.30 -3.43
N LYS A 128 -19.70 -11.75 -2.69
CA LYS A 128 -18.45 -12.40 -2.32
C LYS A 128 -18.04 -11.92 -0.92
N PRO A 129 -18.61 -12.51 0.15
CA PRO A 129 -18.51 -12.01 1.52
C PRO A 129 -17.08 -11.70 1.96
N VAL A 130 -16.93 -10.68 2.80
CA VAL A 130 -15.63 -10.32 3.39
C VAL A 130 -15.49 -10.89 4.79
N GLU A 131 -14.39 -11.58 5.03
CA GLU A 131 -14.02 -12.14 6.32
C GLU A 131 -12.71 -11.51 6.80
N SER A 132 -12.76 -10.80 7.93
CA SER A 132 -11.57 -10.35 8.65
C SER A 132 -10.99 -11.52 9.46
N LEU A 133 -9.68 -11.73 9.35
CA LEU A 133 -8.91 -12.75 10.07
C LEU A 133 -7.69 -12.10 10.72
N GLU A 134 -7.23 -12.65 11.84
CA GLU A 134 -5.89 -12.35 12.39
C GLU A 134 -4.89 -13.43 11.91
N LEU A 135 -3.61 -13.08 11.83
CA LEU A 135 -2.54 -13.98 11.38
C LEU A 135 -1.92 -14.75 12.56
N ASP A 136 -2.53 -15.89 12.90
CA ASP A 136 -2.13 -16.78 13.99
C ASP A 136 -1.01 -17.77 13.61
N SER A 137 -1.01 -18.28 12.37
CA SER A 137 -0.04 -19.28 11.90
C SER A 137 0.58 -18.91 10.55
N PHE A 138 1.85 -19.30 10.36
CA PHE A 138 2.52 -19.23 9.07
C PHE A 138 1.79 -20.03 7.97
N ASP A 139 1.03 -21.08 8.30
CA ASP A 139 0.25 -21.86 7.32
C ASP A 139 -0.88 -21.04 6.68
N GLN A 140 -1.27 -19.91 7.30
CA GLN A 140 -2.22 -18.97 6.72
C GLN A 140 -1.56 -18.02 5.71
N LEU A 141 -0.23 -17.97 5.58
CA LEU A 141 0.46 -17.16 4.57
C LEU A 141 0.61 -17.92 3.26
N PRO A 142 0.05 -17.42 2.15
CA PRO A 142 0.37 -17.95 0.84
C PRO A 142 1.84 -17.74 0.47
N SER A 143 2.39 -18.65 -0.33
CA SER A 143 3.83 -18.70 -0.64
C SER A 143 4.32 -17.46 -1.38
N ASP A 144 3.46 -16.76 -2.12
CA ASP A 144 3.78 -15.55 -2.87
C ASP A 144 4.08 -14.33 -1.96
N VAL A 145 3.56 -14.31 -0.73
CA VAL A 145 3.84 -13.26 0.28
C VAL A 145 4.69 -13.75 1.46
N ALA A 146 4.93 -15.05 1.62
CA ALA A 146 5.71 -15.60 2.73
C ALA A 146 7.11 -14.97 2.85
N ALA A 147 7.83 -14.81 1.72
CA ALA A 147 9.16 -14.18 1.70
C ALA A 147 9.11 -12.67 2.03
N LEU A 148 8.04 -11.96 1.61
CA LEU A 148 7.80 -10.56 1.98
C LEU A 148 7.59 -10.47 3.50
N PHE A 149 6.66 -11.26 4.05
CA PHE A 149 6.33 -11.22 5.48
C PHE A 149 7.51 -11.60 6.38
N ALA A 150 8.38 -12.52 5.95
CA ALA A 150 9.62 -12.81 6.65
C ALA A 150 10.52 -11.55 6.80
N GLN A 151 10.63 -10.71 5.76
CA GLN A 151 11.33 -9.43 5.86
C GLN A 151 10.55 -8.41 6.69
N VAL A 152 9.21 -8.36 6.58
CA VAL A 152 8.39 -7.47 7.43
C VAL A 152 8.61 -7.75 8.90
N LYS A 153 8.65 -9.02 9.34
CA LYS A 153 8.93 -9.35 10.75
C LYS A 153 10.30 -8.88 11.23
N ARG A 154 11.33 -9.00 10.39
CA ARG A 154 12.66 -8.43 10.67
C ARG A 154 12.61 -6.90 10.83
N VAL A 155 11.93 -6.22 9.92
CA VAL A 155 11.69 -4.77 9.98
C VAL A 155 10.94 -4.37 11.26
N CYS A 156 9.90 -5.11 11.67
CA CYS A 156 9.17 -4.88 12.92
C CYS A 156 10.08 -5.04 14.15
N CYS A 157 10.95 -6.05 14.18
CA CYS A 157 12.00 -6.21 15.21
C CYS A 157 13.04 -5.08 15.18
N GLY A 158 13.21 -4.40 14.05
CA GLY A 158 14.16 -3.32 13.83
C GLY A 158 15.46 -3.74 13.18
N ASP A 159 15.54 -4.94 12.60
CA ASP A 159 16.70 -5.44 11.87
C ASP A 159 16.87 -4.76 10.52
N GLY A 160 18.09 -4.35 10.17
CA GLY A 160 18.46 -3.90 8.82
C GLY A 160 17.62 -2.73 8.30
N ILE A 161 17.19 -1.82 9.18
CA ILE A 161 16.35 -0.66 8.81
C ILE A 161 17.13 0.65 8.61
N VAL A 162 18.34 0.79 9.18
CA VAL A 162 19.15 2.02 9.12
C VAL A 162 20.42 1.80 8.28
N PRO A 163 20.75 2.65 7.30
CA PRO A 163 22.05 2.59 6.64
C PRO A 163 23.22 2.79 7.61
N GLN A 164 24.17 1.86 7.61
CA GLN A 164 25.37 1.87 8.47
C GLN A 164 26.23 3.12 8.27
N SER A 165 26.18 3.75 7.09
CA SER A 165 26.91 4.98 6.76
C SER A 165 26.48 6.20 7.57
N ILE A 166 25.30 6.19 8.18
CA ILE A 166 24.75 7.30 8.99
C ILE A 166 24.54 6.89 10.46
N LYS A 167 25.19 5.81 10.92
CA LYS A 167 24.96 5.26 12.27
C LYS A 167 25.13 6.31 13.37
N GLU A 168 26.17 7.14 13.28
CA GLU A 168 26.46 8.19 14.26
C GLU A 168 25.40 9.31 14.26
N ASP A 169 25.11 9.87 13.07
CA ASP A 169 24.08 10.91 12.92
C ASP A 169 22.69 10.42 13.35
N PHE A 170 22.33 9.19 12.99
CA PHE A 170 21.09 8.54 13.41
C PHE A 170 21.00 8.43 14.93
N LEU A 171 22.04 7.88 15.59
CA LEU A 171 22.09 7.74 17.05
C LEU A 171 22.01 9.10 17.76
N SER A 172 22.65 10.14 17.20
CA SER A 172 22.57 11.51 17.73
C SER A 172 21.19 12.16 17.59
N SER A 173 20.36 11.66 16.65
CA SER A 173 19.02 12.18 16.34
C SER A 173 17.90 11.49 17.13
N LEU A 174 18.22 10.47 17.94
CA LEU A 174 17.22 9.69 18.69
C LEU A 174 16.64 10.45 19.88
N THR A 175 15.39 10.12 20.20
CA THR A 175 14.70 10.61 21.40
C THR A 175 14.38 9.44 22.35
N PRO A 176 14.02 9.68 23.63
CA PRO A 176 13.56 8.62 24.53
C PRO A 176 12.28 7.88 24.10
N ARG A 177 11.66 8.25 22.97
CA ARG A 177 10.54 7.52 22.35
C ARG A 177 11.00 6.55 21.26
N ASP A 178 12.23 6.67 20.78
CA ASP A 178 12.80 5.82 19.75
C ASP A 178 13.27 4.51 20.40
N MET A 179 12.49 3.44 20.19
CA MET A 179 12.68 2.14 20.83
C MET A 179 12.67 1.02 19.79
N GLY A 180 13.26 -0.13 20.11
CA GLY A 180 13.30 -1.28 19.21
C GLY A 180 14.27 -1.09 18.05
N TYR A 181 15.49 -0.68 18.37
CA TYR A 181 16.69 -0.70 17.53
C TYR A 181 17.82 -1.41 18.28
N SER A 182 18.82 -1.93 17.57
CA SER A 182 20.01 -2.61 18.11
C SER A 182 21.18 -2.49 17.13
N ASP A 183 22.32 -3.14 17.38
CA ASP A 183 23.39 -3.23 16.38
C ASP A 183 22.95 -3.96 15.09
N ALA A 184 21.99 -4.89 15.19
CA ALA A 184 21.40 -5.54 14.01
C ALA A 184 20.52 -4.61 13.16
N SER A 185 20.22 -3.39 13.62
CA SER A 185 19.48 -2.39 12.86
C SER A 185 20.26 -1.79 11.69
N PHE A 186 21.59 -1.89 11.71
CA PHE A 186 22.45 -1.22 10.74
C PHE A 186 22.87 -2.15 9.60
N TYR A 187 22.84 -1.66 8.36
CA TYR A 187 23.18 -2.45 7.16
C TYR A 187 23.85 -1.60 6.07
N ASP A 188 24.59 -2.23 5.15
CA ASP A 188 25.09 -1.54 3.96
C ASP A 188 23.96 -1.35 2.95
N ALA A 189 23.39 -0.16 2.92
CA ALA A 189 22.30 0.20 2.02
C ALA A 189 22.71 0.26 0.54
N GLY A 190 23.97 0.59 0.23
CA GLY A 190 24.47 0.65 -1.14
C GLY A 190 24.65 -0.75 -1.74
N GLN A 191 25.27 -1.64 -0.97
CA GLN A 191 25.41 -3.06 -1.31
C GLN A 191 24.05 -3.74 -1.39
N TRP A 192 23.16 -3.50 -0.41
CA TRP A 192 21.80 -4.05 -0.42
C TRP A 192 21.03 -3.59 -1.66
N ALA A 193 20.91 -2.28 -1.90
CA ALA A 193 20.20 -1.74 -3.05
C ALA A 193 20.71 -2.34 -4.37
N THR A 194 22.04 -2.40 -4.54
CA THR A 194 22.66 -2.98 -5.74
C THR A 194 22.33 -4.47 -5.89
N SER A 195 22.38 -5.25 -4.81
CA SER A 195 22.15 -6.70 -4.86
C SER A 195 20.70 -7.08 -5.23
N VAL A 196 19.71 -6.23 -4.90
CA VAL A 196 18.32 -6.38 -5.35
C VAL A 196 18.00 -5.61 -6.63
N GLY A 197 18.97 -4.92 -7.25
CA GLY A 197 18.78 -4.14 -8.48
C GLY A 197 17.90 -2.89 -8.30
N LEU A 198 18.01 -2.22 -7.15
CA LEU A 198 17.50 -0.86 -6.91
C LEU A 198 18.60 0.18 -7.12
N ARG A 199 18.22 1.42 -7.42
CA ARG A 199 19.17 2.54 -7.45
C ARG A 199 19.57 2.90 -6.01
N PRO A 200 20.87 2.95 -5.66
CA PRO A 200 21.32 3.49 -4.38
C PRO A 200 20.81 4.93 -4.19
N TRP A 201 20.42 5.26 -2.96
CA TRP A 201 19.95 6.59 -2.58
C TRP A 201 20.92 7.26 -1.61
N ARG A 202 20.73 8.57 -1.41
CA ARG A 202 21.48 9.36 -0.43
C ARG A 202 20.97 9.09 0.98
N THR A 203 21.79 8.44 1.80
CA THR A 203 21.45 8.01 3.17
C THR A 203 21.41 9.20 4.15
N ASP A 204 22.22 10.22 3.90
CA ASP A 204 22.15 11.52 4.58
C ASP A 204 20.81 12.23 4.30
N ARG A 205 20.37 12.21 3.04
CA ARG A 205 19.05 12.75 2.63
C ARG A 205 17.89 11.94 3.21
N GLU A 206 18.05 10.63 3.37
CA GLU A 206 17.06 9.79 4.05
C GLU A 206 16.85 10.24 5.50
N LEU A 207 17.93 10.45 6.26
CA LEU A 207 17.84 10.93 7.64
C LEU A 207 17.12 12.29 7.73
N GLU A 208 17.43 13.22 6.82
CA GLU A 208 16.78 14.54 6.75
C GLU A 208 15.26 14.41 6.47
N VAL A 209 14.89 13.62 5.46
CA VAL A 209 13.48 13.42 5.07
C VAL A 209 12.69 12.73 6.17
N LEU A 210 13.22 11.65 6.76
CA LEU A 210 12.52 10.93 7.82
C LEU A 210 12.41 11.77 9.10
N SER A 211 13.43 12.55 9.47
CA SER A 211 13.35 13.51 10.58
C SER A 211 12.29 14.61 10.34
N LYS A 212 12.12 15.05 9.10
CA LYS A 212 11.04 15.96 8.71
C LYS A 212 9.66 15.29 8.79
N VAL A 213 9.53 14.04 8.36
CA VAL A 213 8.29 13.24 8.50
C VAL A 213 7.91 13.08 9.98
N VAL A 214 8.88 12.83 10.88
CA VAL A 214 8.66 12.82 12.34
C VAL A 214 8.14 14.16 12.86
N THR A 215 8.74 15.26 12.40
CA THR A 215 8.35 16.62 12.81
C THR A 215 6.93 16.95 12.34
N ASN A 216 6.62 16.70 11.07
CA ASN A 216 5.30 16.90 10.49
C ASN A 216 4.24 16.02 11.18
N THR A 217 4.55 14.74 11.46
CA THR A 217 3.64 13.84 12.19
C THR A 217 3.27 14.39 13.57
N LYS A 218 4.25 14.91 14.31
CA LYS A 218 4.03 15.51 15.64
C LYS A 218 3.18 16.79 15.56
N GLU A 219 3.41 17.62 14.54
CA GLU A 219 2.63 18.82 14.25
C GLU A 219 1.18 18.48 13.89
N CYS A 220 0.97 17.62 12.88
CA CYS A 220 -0.36 17.22 12.41
C CYS A 220 -1.21 16.59 13.52
N LYS A 221 -0.58 15.81 14.44
CA LYS A 221 -1.26 15.27 15.63
C LYS A 221 -1.57 16.34 16.68
N ARG A 222 -0.64 17.26 16.95
CA ARG A 222 -0.81 18.34 17.95
C ARG A 222 -1.89 19.35 17.55
N GLU A 223 -2.00 19.65 16.26
CA GLU A 223 -2.90 20.67 15.72
C GLU A 223 -4.17 20.10 15.07
N ASN A 224 -4.39 18.78 15.18
CA ASN A 224 -5.57 18.08 14.68
C ASN A 224 -5.83 18.35 13.18
N PHE A 225 -4.80 18.14 12.37
CA PHE A 225 -4.85 18.34 10.91
C PHE A 225 -5.81 17.34 10.26
N SER A 226 -6.44 17.77 9.15
CA SER A 226 -7.32 16.92 8.34
C SER A 226 -6.56 15.80 7.63
N GLU A 227 -7.28 14.74 7.26
CA GLU A 227 -6.77 13.59 6.51
C GLU A 227 -5.95 13.99 5.26
N ALA A 228 -6.47 14.92 4.45
CA ALA A 228 -5.76 15.47 3.29
C ALA A 228 -4.46 16.23 3.65
N ALA A 229 -4.41 16.85 4.83
CA ALA A 229 -3.20 17.53 5.31
C ALA A 229 -2.18 16.55 5.93
N TRP A 230 -2.62 15.42 6.48
CA TRP A 230 -1.74 14.29 6.80
C TRP A 230 -1.13 13.69 5.53
N ASN A 231 -1.97 13.42 4.53
CA ASN A 231 -1.58 12.87 3.24
C ASN A 231 -0.47 13.67 2.56
N SER A 232 -0.69 14.98 2.36
CA SER A 232 0.28 15.87 1.71
C SER A 232 1.53 16.23 2.54
N ARG A 233 1.53 16.03 3.87
CA ARG A 233 2.68 16.40 4.75
C ARG A 233 3.47 15.21 5.29
N VAL A 234 2.87 14.03 5.34
CA VAL A 234 3.44 12.84 5.99
C VAL A 234 3.51 11.67 5.01
N HIS A 235 2.39 11.28 4.41
CA HIS A 235 2.30 10.03 3.64
C HIS A 235 2.91 10.14 2.24
N GLU A 236 2.49 11.13 1.44
CA GLU A 236 3.01 11.35 0.09
C GLU A 236 4.52 11.65 0.09
N PRO A 237 5.07 12.57 0.92
CA PRO A 237 6.52 12.81 0.95
C PRO A 237 7.37 11.59 1.35
N LEU A 238 6.82 10.69 2.17
CA LEU A 238 7.47 9.44 2.55
C LEU A 238 7.44 8.44 1.38
N LEU A 239 6.29 8.28 0.73
CA LEU A 239 6.12 7.36 -0.39
C LEU A 239 6.95 7.81 -1.61
N ASP A 240 6.94 9.10 -1.96
CA ASP A 240 7.78 9.69 -3.01
C ASP A 240 9.27 9.38 -2.80
N PHE A 241 9.79 9.67 -1.59
CA PHE A 241 11.20 9.47 -1.29
C PHE A 241 11.60 7.99 -1.32
N VAL A 242 10.77 7.12 -0.75
CA VAL A 242 11.10 5.70 -0.63
C VAL A 242 11.02 4.99 -1.98
N LEU A 243 10.06 5.34 -2.84
CA LEU A 243 9.84 4.69 -4.13
C LEU A 243 10.76 5.21 -5.25
N ASP A 244 11.44 6.33 -5.07
CA ASP A 244 12.42 6.87 -6.02
C ASP A 244 13.55 5.88 -6.38
N CYS A 245 13.95 5.01 -5.44
CA CYS A 245 14.96 3.97 -5.68
C CYS A 245 14.55 2.90 -6.72
N PHE A 246 13.27 2.82 -7.09
CA PHE A 246 12.75 1.94 -8.16
C PHE A 246 12.86 2.56 -9.56
N ALA A 247 13.40 3.78 -9.70
CA ALA A 247 13.59 4.46 -10.98
C ALA A 247 12.33 4.50 -11.87
N GLY A 248 11.15 4.63 -11.24
CA GLY A 248 9.85 4.68 -11.92
C GLY A 248 9.24 3.32 -12.30
N GLN A 249 9.89 2.18 -12.03
CA GLN A 249 9.31 0.85 -12.28
C GLN A 249 8.15 0.52 -11.32
N VAL A 250 8.24 1.02 -10.09
CA VAL A 250 7.16 1.01 -9.09
C VAL A 250 6.84 2.47 -8.75
N ARG A 251 5.56 2.83 -8.70
CA ARG A 251 5.11 4.21 -8.41
C ARG A 251 3.84 4.21 -7.58
N HIS A 252 3.72 5.18 -6.67
CA HIS A 252 2.44 5.52 -6.05
C HIS A 252 1.63 6.50 -6.89
N TYR A 253 0.32 6.54 -6.64
CA TYR A 253 -0.61 7.56 -7.13
C TYR A 253 -1.66 7.88 -6.06
N ASP A 254 -1.97 9.18 -5.88
CA ASP A 254 -3.22 9.64 -5.26
C ASP A 254 -4.40 9.12 -6.10
N VAL A 255 -5.30 8.41 -5.44
CA VAL A 255 -6.56 7.88 -5.98
C VAL A 255 -7.77 8.29 -5.12
N THR A 256 -7.62 9.28 -4.23
CA THR A 256 -8.65 9.83 -3.33
C THR A 256 -9.95 10.22 -4.03
N ARG A 257 -9.89 10.52 -5.33
CA ARG A 257 -11.01 10.93 -6.20
C ARG A 257 -11.25 9.98 -7.38
N ALA A 258 -10.54 8.86 -7.45
CA ALA A 258 -10.69 7.88 -8.52
C ALA A 258 -11.94 7.02 -8.26
N ALA A 259 -12.96 7.15 -9.10
CA ALA A 259 -14.16 6.34 -8.96
C ALA A 259 -13.93 4.90 -9.45
N ILE A 260 -14.56 3.92 -8.77
CA ILE A 260 -14.71 2.56 -9.28
C ILE A 260 -15.63 2.59 -10.52
N ASP A 261 -15.21 1.99 -11.63
CA ASP A 261 -16.02 1.90 -12.83
C ASP A 261 -17.23 0.98 -12.58
N LYS A 262 -18.40 1.36 -13.09
CA LYS A 262 -19.68 0.70 -12.78
C LYS A 262 -19.69 -0.83 -12.98
N ALA A 263 -18.93 -1.35 -13.94
CA ALA A 263 -18.84 -2.78 -14.20
C ALA A 263 -18.17 -3.60 -13.07
N TYR A 264 -17.37 -2.94 -12.22
CA TYR A 264 -16.59 -3.59 -11.15
C TYR A 264 -17.06 -3.20 -9.75
N ILE A 265 -18.13 -2.40 -9.62
CA ILE A 265 -18.76 -2.16 -8.31
C ILE A 265 -19.18 -3.53 -7.73
N PRO A 266 -18.84 -3.83 -6.46
CA PRO A 266 -19.34 -5.01 -5.77
C PRO A 266 -20.84 -4.86 -5.49
N SER A 267 -21.59 -5.95 -5.61
CA SER A 267 -23.02 -5.97 -5.32
C SER A 267 -23.29 -6.78 -4.05
N LEU A 268 -24.44 -6.55 -3.44
CA LEU A 268 -25.03 -7.39 -2.41
C LEU A 268 -25.70 -8.63 -3.04
N GLU A 269 -25.89 -9.71 -2.28
CA GLU A 269 -26.58 -10.93 -2.74
C GLU A 269 -27.98 -10.65 -3.34
N VAL A 270 -28.64 -9.57 -2.89
CA VAL A 270 -29.95 -9.11 -3.40
C VAL A 270 -29.82 -8.31 -4.72
N GLY A 271 -28.66 -8.33 -5.38
CA GLY A 271 -28.40 -7.62 -6.64
C GLY A 271 -28.31 -6.09 -6.52
N VAL A 272 -28.08 -5.57 -5.32
CA VAL A 272 -28.00 -4.12 -5.06
C VAL A 272 -26.53 -3.67 -5.04
N ASP A 273 -26.15 -2.75 -5.91
CA ASP A 273 -24.84 -2.06 -5.90
C ASP A 273 -24.49 -1.54 -4.49
N MET A 274 -23.28 -1.85 -4.03
CA MET A 274 -22.70 -1.16 -2.89
C MET A 274 -22.40 0.31 -3.21
N GLN A 275 -22.35 1.14 -2.17
CA GLN A 275 -21.74 2.45 -2.30
C GLN A 275 -20.25 2.29 -2.66
N ALA A 276 -19.85 2.78 -3.83
CA ALA A 276 -18.45 2.83 -4.22
C ALA A 276 -17.65 3.63 -3.18
N LYS A 277 -16.68 2.97 -2.54
CA LYS A 277 -15.71 3.56 -1.63
C LYS A 277 -14.37 3.66 -2.35
N MET A 278 -13.72 4.80 -2.23
CA MET A 278 -12.40 5.08 -2.79
C MET A 278 -11.35 4.86 -1.71
N VAL A 279 -10.09 4.76 -2.11
CA VAL A 279 -8.93 4.76 -1.20
C VAL A 279 -8.01 5.94 -1.51
N ASP A 280 -7.10 6.28 -0.59
CA ASP A 280 -6.22 7.44 -0.76
C ASP A 280 -5.10 7.21 -1.77
N TYR A 281 -4.37 6.10 -1.65
CA TYR A 281 -3.25 5.80 -2.53
C TYR A 281 -3.27 4.37 -3.06
N CYS A 282 -2.58 4.16 -4.19
CA CYS A 282 -2.24 2.84 -4.69
C CYS A 282 -0.77 2.78 -5.12
N LEU A 283 -0.15 1.61 -5.00
CA LEU A 283 1.16 1.33 -5.60
C LEU A 283 0.96 0.52 -6.88
N THR A 284 1.72 0.85 -7.92
CA THR A 284 1.53 0.32 -9.28
C THR A 284 2.82 -0.18 -9.90
N LEU A 285 2.69 -1.10 -10.85
CA LEU A 285 3.72 -1.38 -11.85
C LEU A 285 3.67 -0.32 -12.96
N ALA A 286 4.81 0.32 -13.22
CA ALA A 286 4.88 1.50 -14.09
C ALA A 286 6.04 1.48 -15.11
N GLY A 287 6.76 0.36 -15.25
CA GLY A 287 7.77 0.16 -16.31
C GLY A 287 7.17 0.23 -17.72
N ASP A 288 7.95 0.68 -18.70
CA ASP A 288 7.49 0.91 -20.07
C ASP A 288 6.99 -0.36 -20.77
N ASP A 289 7.60 -1.50 -20.50
CA ASP A 289 7.19 -2.83 -20.95
C ASP A 289 5.81 -3.22 -20.39
N ILE A 290 5.57 -2.93 -19.11
CA ILE A 290 4.30 -3.19 -18.43
C ILE A 290 3.21 -2.27 -19.01
N MET A 291 3.47 -0.96 -19.10
CA MET A 291 2.52 -0.01 -19.68
C MET A 291 2.19 -0.34 -21.14
N SER A 292 3.18 -0.79 -21.91
CA SER A 292 2.99 -1.21 -23.31
C SER A 292 2.12 -2.47 -23.40
N SER A 293 2.30 -3.41 -22.47
CA SER A 293 1.51 -4.65 -22.38
C SER A 293 0.08 -4.37 -21.89
N ALA A 294 -0.09 -3.50 -20.89
CA ALA A 294 -1.38 -3.05 -20.40
C ALA A 294 -2.19 -2.36 -21.51
N LYS A 295 -1.60 -1.44 -22.29
CA LYS A 295 -2.25 -0.82 -23.45
C LYS A 295 -2.72 -1.84 -24.50
N LYS A 296 -1.88 -2.85 -24.81
CA LYS A 296 -2.24 -3.94 -25.73
C LYS A 296 -3.41 -4.77 -25.18
N ARG A 297 -3.39 -5.11 -23.88
CA ARG A 297 -4.45 -5.85 -23.18
C ARG A 297 -5.76 -5.07 -23.10
N ASN A 298 -5.68 -3.76 -22.82
CA ASN A 298 -6.81 -2.84 -22.80
C ASN A 298 -7.50 -2.79 -24.17
N LYS A 299 -6.72 -2.62 -25.25
CA LYS A 299 -7.22 -2.69 -26.63
C LYS A 299 -7.87 -4.03 -26.97
N ALA A 300 -7.25 -5.15 -26.58
CA ALA A 300 -7.78 -6.49 -26.82
C ALA A 300 -9.13 -6.73 -26.10
N ASN A 301 -9.25 -6.28 -24.85
CA ASN A 301 -10.48 -6.38 -24.05
C ASN A 301 -11.51 -5.27 -24.32
N ARG A 302 -11.25 -4.38 -25.29
CA ARG A 302 -12.07 -3.17 -25.58
C ARG A 302 -12.35 -2.33 -24.33
N SER A 303 -11.37 -2.27 -23.43
CA SER A 303 -11.45 -1.55 -22.16
C SER A 303 -10.54 -0.32 -22.16
N VAL A 304 -10.91 0.69 -21.38
CA VAL A 304 -10.15 1.94 -21.23
C VAL A 304 -9.10 1.88 -20.12
N SER A 305 -9.11 0.84 -19.28
CA SER A 305 -8.22 0.68 -18.13
C SER A 305 -7.93 -0.79 -17.82
N ILE A 306 -6.70 -1.06 -17.39
CA ILE A 306 -6.28 -2.37 -16.89
C ILE A 306 -6.82 -2.61 -15.47
N ASN A 307 -7.10 -1.51 -14.75
CA ASN A 307 -7.62 -1.52 -13.40
C ASN A 307 -9.14 -1.43 -13.38
N HIS A 308 -9.70 -1.45 -12.17
CA HIS A 308 -11.15 -1.34 -11.91
C HIS A 308 -11.64 0.12 -11.88
N THR A 309 -10.77 1.07 -12.20
CA THR A 309 -11.04 2.52 -12.30
C THR A 309 -10.46 3.05 -13.61
N SER A 310 -11.19 3.95 -14.26
CA SER A 310 -10.75 4.67 -15.46
C SER A 310 -9.87 5.89 -15.18
N TYR A 311 -9.39 6.09 -13.96
CA TYR A 311 -8.49 7.20 -13.61
C TYR A 311 -7.19 7.17 -14.45
N GLU A 312 -6.98 8.22 -15.24
CA GLU A 312 -5.99 8.20 -16.34
C GLU A 312 -4.53 7.90 -15.90
N PRO A 313 -4.01 8.45 -14.79
CA PRO A 313 -2.65 8.13 -14.32
C PRO A 313 -2.42 6.64 -14.04
N VAL A 314 -3.45 5.86 -13.69
CA VAL A 314 -3.32 4.43 -13.41
C VAL A 314 -3.88 3.52 -14.52
N ARG A 315 -4.55 4.04 -15.56
CA ARG A 315 -5.28 3.20 -16.53
C ARG A 315 -4.42 2.15 -17.25
N ASP A 316 -3.14 2.45 -17.45
CA ASP A 316 -2.16 1.56 -18.12
C ASP A 316 -1.10 1.04 -17.12
N ARG A 317 -1.32 1.17 -15.80
CA ARG A 317 -0.37 0.81 -14.74
C ARG A 317 -1.05 -0.11 -13.72
N PRO A 318 -0.86 -1.45 -13.79
CA PRO A 318 -1.51 -2.39 -12.89
C PRO A 318 -1.30 -2.02 -11.42
N ILE A 319 -2.40 -1.84 -10.69
CA ILE A 319 -2.38 -1.63 -9.24
C ILE A 319 -1.96 -2.95 -8.58
N ALA A 320 -1.03 -2.87 -7.64
CA ALA A 320 -0.47 -4.01 -6.91
C ALA A 320 -0.79 -3.97 -5.42
N VAL A 321 -0.94 -2.77 -4.85
CA VAL A 321 -1.22 -2.52 -3.43
C VAL A 321 -2.18 -1.34 -3.32
N ASN A 322 -3.12 -1.43 -2.38
CA ASN A 322 -4.05 -0.36 -2.00
C ASN A 322 -3.68 0.19 -0.62
N ILE A 323 -3.80 1.50 -0.42
CA ILE A 323 -3.50 2.18 0.84
C ILE A 323 -4.67 3.08 1.21
N GLU A 324 -5.28 2.84 2.36
CA GLU A 324 -6.26 3.72 2.99
C GLU A 324 -5.59 4.44 4.16
N THR A 325 -5.80 5.75 4.23
CA THR A 325 -5.30 6.59 5.31
C THR A 325 -6.47 7.14 6.11
N LYS A 326 -6.29 7.35 7.40
CA LYS A 326 -7.26 8.02 8.26
C LYS A 326 -6.57 9.03 9.16
N ALA A 327 -7.23 10.14 9.44
CA ALA A 327 -6.81 11.01 10.55
C ALA A 327 -6.88 10.26 11.91
N PRO A 328 -6.06 10.60 12.92
CA PRO A 328 -6.12 9.99 14.23
C PRO A 328 -7.53 10.05 14.86
N GLY A 329 -8.01 8.93 15.38
CA GLY A 329 -9.31 8.84 16.07
C GLY A 329 -10.52 8.51 15.17
N SER A 330 -10.30 8.28 13.87
CA SER A 330 -11.30 7.70 12.96
C SER A 330 -11.53 6.21 13.23
N SER A 331 -12.63 5.66 12.70
CA SER A 331 -13.01 4.25 12.85
C SER A 331 -12.17 3.32 11.94
N ASN A 332 -11.41 2.40 12.54
CA ASN A 332 -10.72 1.32 11.80
C ASN A 332 -11.71 0.53 10.92
N SER A 333 -12.89 0.18 11.46
CA SER A 333 -13.89 -0.61 10.73
C SER A 333 -14.47 0.10 9.49
N GLU A 334 -14.47 1.44 9.47
CA GLU A 334 -14.86 2.19 8.27
C GLU A 334 -13.78 2.13 7.18
N ALA A 335 -12.51 2.25 7.58
CA ALA A 335 -11.34 2.18 6.70
C ALA A 335 -11.13 0.76 6.13
N GLU A 336 -11.25 -0.28 6.96
CA GLU A 336 -11.26 -1.68 6.51
C GLU A 336 -12.39 -1.92 5.49
N ALA A 337 -13.57 -1.34 5.71
CA ALA A 337 -14.67 -1.43 4.76
C ALA A 337 -14.42 -0.65 3.46
N GLN A 338 -13.64 0.44 3.48
CA GLN A 338 -13.18 1.15 2.28
C GLN A 338 -12.17 0.32 1.49
N LEU A 339 -11.10 -0.16 2.16
CA LEU A 339 -10.13 -1.09 1.58
C LEU A 339 -10.80 -2.32 0.98
N SER A 340 -11.79 -2.88 1.68
CA SER A 340 -12.50 -4.09 1.25
C SER A 340 -13.34 -3.87 -0.01
N VAL A 341 -14.15 -2.80 -0.08
CA VAL A 341 -14.97 -2.50 -1.27
C VAL A 341 -14.10 -2.21 -2.50
N TRP A 342 -13.03 -1.42 -2.31
CA TRP A 342 -12.08 -1.12 -3.38
C TRP A 342 -11.32 -2.38 -3.83
N THR A 343 -10.88 -3.22 -2.89
CA THR A 343 -10.15 -4.45 -3.24
C THR A 343 -11.08 -5.50 -3.87
N LEU A 344 -12.33 -5.65 -3.43
CA LEU A 344 -13.32 -6.49 -4.14
C LEU A 344 -13.50 -6.05 -5.60
N ALA A 345 -13.57 -4.75 -5.87
CA ALA A 345 -13.64 -4.23 -7.24
C ALA A 345 -12.36 -4.52 -8.03
N HIS A 346 -11.19 -4.39 -7.39
CA HIS A 346 -9.90 -4.76 -7.96
C HIS A 346 -9.84 -6.24 -8.34
N LEU A 347 -10.21 -7.14 -7.41
CA LEU A 347 -10.26 -8.58 -7.65
C LEU A 347 -11.28 -8.95 -8.74
N LYS A 348 -12.45 -8.28 -8.80
CA LYS A 348 -13.44 -8.44 -9.88
C LYS A 348 -12.85 -8.06 -11.25
N ARG A 349 -12.04 -7.00 -11.33
CA ARG A 349 -11.30 -6.66 -12.55
C ARG A 349 -10.22 -7.68 -12.89
N LEU A 350 -9.37 -8.05 -11.93
CA LEU A 350 -8.26 -8.99 -12.18
C LEU A 350 -8.78 -10.34 -12.66
N ARG A 351 -9.87 -10.86 -12.08
CA ARG A 351 -10.58 -12.05 -12.59
C ARG A 351 -11.08 -11.86 -14.02
N SER A 352 -11.72 -10.73 -14.33
CA SER A 352 -12.16 -10.42 -15.71
C SER A 352 -11.02 -10.41 -16.74
N LEU A 353 -9.78 -10.18 -16.30
CA LEU A 353 -8.60 -10.20 -17.14
C LEU A 353 -7.88 -11.56 -17.14
N ALA A 354 -7.95 -12.36 -16.08
CA ALA A 354 -7.40 -13.72 -16.06
C ALA A 354 -8.24 -14.71 -16.88
N CYS A 355 -9.58 -14.55 -16.87
CA CYS A 355 -10.56 -15.47 -17.46
C CYS A 355 -10.61 -15.54 -19.01
N THR A 356 -9.51 -15.34 -19.75
CA THR A 356 -9.56 -15.35 -21.24
C THR A 356 -9.66 -16.73 -21.92
N SER A 357 -9.75 -17.85 -21.18
CA SER A 357 -9.97 -19.17 -21.81
C SER A 357 -10.68 -20.24 -20.98
N ASN A 358 -10.88 -20.08 -19.66
CA ASN A 358 -11.89 -20.83 -18.88
C ASN A 358 -12.09 -20.22 -17.48
N SER A 359 -13.16 -20.63 -16.79
CA SER A 359 -13.70 -20.02 -15.56
C SER A 359 -12.77 -20.10 -14.33
N THR A 360 -12.12 -18.98 -13.96
CA THR A 360 -11.49 -18.83 -12.63
C THR A 360 -12.33 -17.89 -11.74
N LEU A 361 -12.94 -18.45 -10.69
CA LEU A 361 -13.70 -17.68 -9.68
C LEU A 361 -12.80 -16.84 -8.76
N THR A 362 -11.49 -17.11 -8.80
CA THR A 362 -10.41 -16.56 -7.99
C THR A 362 -9.29 -15.97 -8.84
N ILE A 363 -8.40 -15.19 -8.23
CA ILE A 363 -7.02 -15.01 -8.70
C ILE A 363 -6.04 -15.76 -7.81
N ASP A 364 -4.97 -16.28 -8.41
CA ASP A 364 -3.87 -16.95 -7.71
C ASP A 364 -2.71 -15.98 -7.42
N VAL A 365 -3.03 -14.92 -6.65
CA VAL A 365 -2.06 -13.97 -6.06
C VAL A 365 -2.69 -13.32 -4.83
N THR A 366 -1.89 -13.14 -3.79
CA THR A 366 -2.26 -12.39 -2.59
C THR A 366 -2.05 -10.91 -2.84
N ILE A 367 -3.02 -10.06 -2.46
CA ILE A 367 -2.89 -8.61 -2.60
C ILE A 367 -2.58 -7.99 -1.23
N PRO A 368 -1.36 -7.45 -1.00
CA PRO A 368 -1.10 -6.64 0.19
C PRO A 368 -1.95 -5.37 0.14
N VAL A 369 -2.57 -5.02 1.27
CA VAL A 369 -3.24 -3.74 1.46
C VAL A 369 -2.77 -3.11 2.76
N ILE A 370 -2.70 -1.78 2.80
CA ILE A 370 -2.16 -1.02 3.91
C ILE A 370 -3.26 -0.14 4.49
N TYR A 371 -3.36 -0.15 5.82
CA TYR A 371 -4.12 0.85 6.56
C TYR A 371 -3.15 1.76 7.31
N VAL A 372 -3.38 3.08 7.27
CA VAL A 372 -2.58 4.07 7.98
C VAL A 372 -3.49 4.93 8.86
N CYS A 373 -3.29 4.92 10.18
CA CYS A 373 -4.03 5.77 11.11
C CYS A 373 -3.11 6.85 11.70
N GLY A 374 -3.21 8.08 11.18
CA GLY A 374 -2.28 9.15 11.51
C GLY A 374 -0.84 8.78 11.15
N GLY A 375 -0.05 8.37 12.14
CA GLY A 375 1.32 7.91 11.91
C GLY A 375 1.52 6.40 11.92
N GLU A 376 0.50 5.61 12.29
CA GLU A 376 0.61 4.16 12.54
C GLU A 376 0.26 3.38 11.28
N TRP A 377 1.18 2.53 10.79
CA TRP A 377 1.05 1.76 9.56
C TRP A 377 0.78 0.28 9.85
N HIS A 378 -0.27 -0.29 9.25
CA HIS A 378 -0.69 -1.68 9.42
C HIS A 378 -0.70 -2.42 8.07
N LEU A 379 -0.18 -3.65 8.06
CA LEU A 379 -0.19 -4.54 6.90
C LEU A 379 -1.34 -5.54 7.00
N TYR A 380 -2.11 -5.66 5.92
CA TYR A 380 -3.08 -6.74 5.72
C TYR A 380 -2.76 -7.49 4.41
N PHE A 381 -3.10 -8.77 4.36
CA PHE A 381 -3.05 -9.58 3.15
C PHE A 381 -4.46 -9.99 2.72
N VAL A 382 -4.82 -9.73 1.46
CA VAL A 382 -6.10 -10.11 0.89
C VAL A 382 -5.96 -11.36 0.02
N ARG A 383 -6.74 -12.40 0.33
CA ARG A 383 -6.83 -13.65 -0.46
C ARG A 383 -8.19 -13.75 -1.14
N ASP A 384 -8.19 -14.07 -2.42
CA ASP A 384 -9.40 -14.24 -3.24
C ASP A 384 -9.82 -15.72 -3.24
N ARG A 385 -10.79 -16.11 -2.40
CA ARG A 385 -11.35 -17.49 -2.37
C ARG A 385 -12.51 -17.62 -3.34
N ALA A 386 -13.01 -18.83 -3.64
CA ALA A 386 -14.04 -18.98 -4.68
C ALA A 386 -15.36 -18.28 -4.29
N ASP A 387 -15.70 -18.40 -3.01
CA ASP A 387 -16.90 -17.96 -2.31
C ASP A 387 -16.76 -16.60 -1.62
N LYS A 388 -15.57 -16.30 -1.05
CA LYS A 388 -15.33 -15.13 -0.18
C LYS A 388 -14.03 -14.39 -0.48
N MET A 389 -13.86 -13.21 0.11
CA MET A 389 -12.58 -12.50 0.20
C MET A 389 -12.12 -12.52 1.66
N GLU A 390 -10.91 -13.02 1.91
CA GLU A 390 -10.32 -13.04 3.25
C GLU A 390 -9.35 -11.86 3.37
N MET A 391 -9.53 -11.03 4.40
CA MET A 391 -8.64 -9.91 4.73
C MET A 391 -7.94 -10.22 6.05
N ILE A 392 -6.65 -10.56 5.97
CA ILE A 392 -5.85 -11.07 7.09
C ILE A 392 -5.01 -9.93 7.66
N GLU A 393 -5.21 -9.54 8.91
CA GLU A 393 -4.31 -8.62 9.62
C GLU A 393 -2.99 -9.32 9.90
N ALA A 394 -1.90 -8.79 9.35
CA ALA A 394 -0.59 -9.43 9.40
C ALA A 394 0.27 -8.90 10.55
N CYS A 395 0.43 -7.57 10.64
CA CYS A 395 1.12 -6.89 11.74
C CYS A 395 1.04 -5.34 11.63
N PRO A 396 1.19 -4.61 12.75
CA PRO A 396 1.67 -3.24 12.71
C PRO A 396 3.13 -3.19 12.24
N ILE A 397 3.43 -2.30 11.30
CA ILE A 397 4.74 -2.14 10.66
C ILE A 397 5.64 -1.18 11.46
N GLY A 398 5.09 -0.01 11.79
CA GLY A 398 5.85 1.11 12.32
C GLY A 398 5.02 2.38 12.48
N ASP A 399 5.65 3.41 13.03
CA ASP A 399 4.98 4.63 13.50
C ASP A 399 5.81 5.88 13.19
N THR A 400 5.29 6.77 12.35
CA THR A 400 5.99 7.99 11.91
C THR A 400 6.14 9.04 13.01
N ARG A 401 5.66 8.81 14.24
CA ARG A 401 5.94 9.67 15.41
C ARG A 401 7.39 9.56 15.92
N THR A 402 8.14 8.57 15.46
CA THR A 402 9.52 8.24 15.88
C THR A 402 10.43 8.07 14.66
N LEU A 403 11.72 8.35 14.80
CA LEU A 403 12.68 8.19 13.72
C LEU A 403 12.90 6.70 13.42
N VAL A 404 13.01 5.87 14.46
CA VAL A 404 13.06 4.40 14.31
C VAL A 404 11.84 3.89 13.56
N GLY A 405 10.63 4.32 13.94
CA GLY A 405 9.39 3.93 13.25
C GLY A 405 9.32 4.40 11.80
N CYS A 406 9.82 5.60 11.49
CA CYS A 406 9.98 6.05 10.10
C CYS A 406 10.91 5.14 9.28
N TYR A 407 12.06 4.72 9.82
CA TYR A 407 12.96 3.77 9.15
C TYR A 407 12.32 2.39 8.97
N LYS A 408 11.48 1.93 9.92
CA LYS A 408 10.69 0.70 9.75
C LYS A 408 9.72 0.82 8.57
N VAL A 409 8.91 1.88 8.52
CA VAL A 409 7.97 2.09 7.41
C VAL A 409 8.69 2.23 6.07
N ALA A 410 9.78 3.00 6.01
CA ALA A 410 10.59 3.15 4.80
C ALA A 410 11.16 1.82 4.30
N THR A 411 11.74 1.01 5.18
CA THR A 411 12.34 -0.29 4.83
C THR A 411 11.27 -1.30 4.41
N PHE A 412 10.14 -1.35 5.10
CA PHE A 412 8.95 -2.12 4.69
C PHE A 412 8.48 -1.74 3.28
N LEU A 413 8.31 -0.45 2.99
CA LEU A 413 7.85 0.03 1.68
C LEU A 413 8.83 -0.35 0.56
N ARG A 414 10.15 -0.39 0.81
CA ARG A 414 11.12 -0.94 -0.15
C ARG A 414 10.97 -2.44 -0.34
N HIS A 415 10.80 -3.24 0.72
CA HIS A 415 10.53 -4.68 0.57
C HIS A 415 9.23 -4.95 -0.19
N LEU A 416 8.19 -4.15 0.05
CA LEU A 416 6.92 -4.22 -0.67
C LEU A 416 7.10 -3.85 -2.15
N GLY A 417 7.84 -2.79 -2.47
CA GLY A 417 8.17 -2.44 -3.85
C GLY A 417 9.00 -3.53 -4.57
N ILE A 418 9.89 -4.24 -3.86
CA ILE A 418 10.60 -5.40 -4.40
C ILE A 418 9.62 -6.54 -4.71
N TRP A 419 8.68 -6.83 -3.80
CA TRP A 419 7.61 -7.81 -4.04
C TRP A 419 6.76 -7.43 -5.27
N ILE A 420 6.37 -6.15 -5.40
CA ILE A 420 5.64 -5.64 -6.58
C ILE A 420 6.45 -5.92 -7.87
N ARG A 421 7.72 -5.51 -7.90
CA ARG A 421 8.60 -5.61 -9.08
C ARG A 421 8.96 -7.05 -9.47
N LEU A 422 8.98 -7.98 -8.52
CA LEU A 422 9.36 -9.38 -8.77
C LEU A 422 8.13 -10.30 -8.86
N VAL A 423 7.41 -10.47 -7.76
CA VAL A 423 6.32 -11.46 -7.62
C VAL A 423 5.08 -11.00 -8.38
N TYR A 424 4.55 -9.81 -8.05
CA TYR A 424 3.34 -9.31 -8.69
C TYR A 424 3.56 -9.03 -10.19
N ARG A 425 4.75 -8.54 -10.58
CA ARG A 425 5.11 -8.32 -11.99
C ARG A 425 5.07 -9.60 -12.82
N ASP A 426 5.69 -10.67 -12.33
CA ASP A 426 5.70 -11.95 -13.03
C ASP A 426 4.30 -12.55 -13.13
N TRP A 427 3.55 -12.53 -12.03
CA TRP A 427 2.15 -12.95 -12.02
C TRP A 427 1.28 -12.14 -12.99
N ALA A 428 1.39 -10.81 -12.98
CA ALA A 428 0.60 -9.93 -13.83
C ALA A 428 0.95 -10.10 -15.31
N LEU A 429 2.24 -10.30 -15.63
CA LEU A 429 2.68 -10.62 -16.99
C LEU A 429 2.06 -11.94 -17.48
N ARG A 430 2.10 -13.00 -16.68
CA ARG A 430 1.56 -14.31 -17.07
C ARG A 430 0.03 -14.32 -17.20
N ASN A 431 -0.68 -13.73 -16.24
CA ASN A 431 -2.13 -13.94 -16.08
C ASN A 431 -3.00 -12.76 -16.56
N VAL A 432 -2.50 -11.52 -16.50
CA VAL A 432 -3.34 -10.31 -16.68
C VAL A 432 -2.98 -9.54 -17.94
N LEU A 433 -1.70 -9.43 -18.28
CA LEU A 433 -1.16 -8.59 -19.35
C LEU A 433 -0.92 -9.34 -20.67
N THR A 434 -0.94 -10.67 -20.64
CA THR A 434 -0.88 -11.52 -21.84
C THR A 434 -2.03 -11.19 -22.79
N VAL A 435 -1.72 -10.82 -24.03
CA VAL A 435 -2.70 -10.91 -25.12
C VAL A 435 -2.60 -12.34 -25.63
N GLY A 436 -3.63 -13.15 -25.39
CA GLY A 436 -3.66 -14.51 -25.90
C GLY A 436 -3.44 -14.48 -27.42
N SER A 437 -2.43 -15.21 -27.89
CA SER A 437 -2.29 -15.49 -29.32
C SER A 437 -3.58 -16.17 -29.74
N ALA A 438 -4.39 -15.51 -30.57
CA ALA A 438 -5.56 -16.13 -31.15
C ALA A 438 -5.10 -17.43 -31.81
N SER A 439 -5.57 -18.57 -31.28
CA SER A 439 -5.25 -19.87 -31.81
C SER A 439 -5.58 -19.86 -33.29
N THR A 440 -4.55 -19.78 -34.13
CA THR A 440 -4.74 -19.84 -35.56
C THR A 440 -5.19 -21.26 -35.83
N VAL A 441 -6.50 -21.42 -36.02
CA VAL A 441 -7.08 -22.67 -36.49
C VAL A 441 -6.55 -22.85 -37.90
N GLN A 442 -5.38 -23.50 -38.00
CA GLN A 442 -4.90 -24.04 -39.25
C GLN A 442 -5.92 -25.11 -39.64
N ASN A 443 -6.81 -24.77 -40.57
CA ASN A 443 -7.63 -25.75 -41.27
C ASN A 443 -6.67 -26.79 -41.90
N PRO A 444 -6.73 -28.06 -41.50
CA PRO A 444 -6.04 -29.11 -42.23
C PRO A 444 -6.90 -29.47 -43.45
N LEU A 445 -6.82 -28.63 -44.48
CA LEU A 445 -7.36 -28.93 -45.81
C LEU A 445 -6.23 -28.82 -46.83
N ALA A 446 -5.39 -29.86 -46.86
CA ALA A 446 -4.48 -30.14 -47.95
C ALA A 446 -4.39 -31.66 -48.14
N ALA A 447 -4.53 -32.07 -49.40
CA ALA A 447 -4.26 -33.41 -49.92
C ALA A 447 -5.02 -34.59 -49.29
N ASP A 448 -6.10 -34.98 -49.95
CA ASP A 448 -6.31 -36.41 -50.23
C ASP A 448 -6.46 -36.57 -51.75
N GLY A 449 -5.77 -37.56 -52.32
CA GLY A 449 -5.66 -37.76 -53.76
C GLY A 449 -5.45 -39.22 -54.10
N ALA A 450 -6.50 -39.85 -54.62
CA ALA A 450 -6.51 -41.14 -55.32
C ALA A 450 -7.66 -41.04 -56.33
N VAL A 451 -7.48 -41.11 -57.65
CA VAL A 451 -6.82 -42.15 -58.46
C VAL A 451 -7.38 -43.54 -58.16
N PHE A 452 -8.44 -43.89 -58.89
CA PHE A 452 -8.72 -45.26 -59.32
C PHE A 452 -9.32 -45.22 -60.73
N ASP A 453 -8.66 -45.88 -61.68
CA ASP A 453 -9.23 -46.23 -62.98
C ASP A 453 -10.22 -47.38 -62.81
N THR A 454 -11.37 -47.30 -63.51
CA THR A 454 -11.92 -48.30 -64.45
C THR A 454 -13.14 -47.73 -65.16
#